data_AF-A0A233VFE4-F1
#
_entry.id   AF-A0A233VFE4-F1
#
_cell.length_a   1.000
_cell.length_b   1.000
_cell.length_c   1.000
_cell.angle_alpha   90.00
_cell.angle_beta   90.00
_cell.angle_gamma   90.00
#
_symmetry.space_group_name_H-M   'P 1'
#
loop_
_entity.id
_entity.type
_entity.pdbx_description
1 polymer ?
#
loop_
_entity_poly.entity_id
_entity_poly.type
_entity_poly.pdbx_seq_one_letter_code
_entity_poly.pdbx_strand_id
1 'polypeptide(L)'
;MVYENLNEISVAIGEYIGIEVYTDKILITENDDTVEHKANVLSEDMKKVFENINFTDWSMYEKAGFNYAKHTFLKNLSDKGALLKMFIPRTDIRILEGSIEVKSVDNIDEIISAVEKCAINSTKEDLKKILPSCFRKAKINR
;
A
#
# COMPACT_ATOMS: atom_id res chain seq x y z
N MET A 1 5.30 0.94 0.38
CA MET A 1 5.06 -0.04 1.45
C MET A 1 5.26 -1.42 0.88
N VAL A 2 5.83 -2.34 1.66
CA VAL A 2 5.91 -3.76 1.27
C VAL A 2 5.07 -4.54 2.28
N TYR A 3 4.23 -5.42 1.77
CA TYR A 3 3.42 -6.33 2.57
C TYR A 3 3.66 -7.76 2.08
N GLU A 4 4.00 -8.66 3.00
CA GLU A 4 4.20 -10.08 2.69
C GLU A 4 3.03 -10.86 3.27
N ASN A 5 2.36 -11.64 2.43
CA ASN A 5 1.25 -12.49 2.83
C ASN A 5 1.34 -13.85 2.15
N LEU A 6 1.79 -14.86 2.91
CA LEU A 6 1.91 -16.27 2.49
C LEU A 6 2.65 -16.44 1.14
N ASN A 7 1.90 -16.43 0.03
CA ASN A 7 2.37 -16.68 -1.33
C ASN A 7 2.43 -15.41 -2.18
N GLU A 8 2.27 -14.23 -1.57
CA GLU A 8 2.27 -12.95 -2.24
C GLU A 8 3.18 -11.95 -1.52
N ILE A 9 3.96 -11.20 -2.28
CA ILE A 9 4.58 -9.96 -1.83
C ILE A 9 3.95 -8.81 -2.60
N SER A 10 3.28 -7.92 -1.89
CA SER A 10 2.66 -6.72 -2.46
C SER A 10 3.53 -5.50 -2.17
N VAL A 11 3.81 -4.70 -3.20
CA VAL A 11 4.65 -3.51 -3.15
C VAL A 11 3.86 -2.32 -3.66
N ALA A 12 3.52 -1.44 -2.72
CA ALA A 12 2.82 -0.18 -2.96
C ALA A 12 3.83 0.97 -3.12
N ILE A 13 3.80 1.67 -4.25
CA ILE A 13 4.71 2.79 -4.57
C ILE A 13 3.90 4.07 -4.78
N GLY A 14 4.32 5.14 -4.09
CA GLY A 14 3.64 6.44 -4.12
C GLY A 14 2.28 6.41 -3.43
N GLU A 15 1.70 7.59 -3.23
CA GLU A 15 0.33 7.77 -2.72
C GLU A 15 -0.49 8.44 -3.82
N TYR A 16 -1.55 7.76 -4.26
CA TYR A 16 -2.54 8.32 -5.17
C TYR A 16 -3.67 8.97 -4.38
N ILE A 17 -4.27 8.17 -3.47
CA ILE A 17 -5.26 8.65 -2.50
C ILE A 17 -4.73 8.39 -1.09
N GLY A 18 -4.57 9.45 -0.31
CA GLY A 18 -4.26 9.42 1.11
C GLY A 18 -5.50 9.47 1.98
N ILE A 19 -5.52 8.70 3.06
CA ILE A 19 -6.64 8.66 4.00
C ILE A 19 -6.10 8.78 5.42
N GLU A 20 -6.52 9.82 6.13
CA GLU A 20 -6.20 10.01 7.55
C GLU A 20 -7.48 10.08 8.38
N VAL A 21 -7.60 9.20 9.37
CA VAL A 21 -8.74 9.13 10.27
C VAL A 21 -8.35 9.71 11.62
N TYR A 22 -9.12 10.69 12.09
CA TYR A 22 -9.03 11.29 13.42
C TYR A 22 -10.30 10.98 14.22
N THR A 23 -10.34 11.37 15.48
CA THR A 23 -11.49 11.13 16.36
C THR A 23 -12.78 11.78 15.89
N ASP A 24 -12.66 12.94 15.24
CA ASP A 24 -13.77 13.84 14.89
C ASP A 24 -13.87 14.11 13.39
N LYS A 25 -12.93 13.58 12.59
CA LYS A 25 -12.88 13.80 11.15
C LYS A 25 -12.10 12.73 10.40
N ILE A 26 -12.35 12.67 9.10
CA ILE A 26 -11.62 11.86 8.13
C ILE A 26 -11.14 12.80 7.02
N LEU A 27 -9.86 12.74 6.69
CA LEU A 27 -9.26 13.49 5.59
C LEU A 27 -8.98 12.54 4.44
N ILE A 28 -9.41 12.92 3.24
CA ILE A 28 -9.05 12.25 1.99
C ILE A 28 -8.24 13.22 1.16
N THR A 29 -7.04 12.82 0.75
CA THR A 29 -6.16 13.63 -0.09
C THR A 29 -5.94 12.93 -1.43
N GLU A 30 -6.26 13.60 -2.53
CA GLU A 30 -6.01 13.12 -3.90
C GLU A 30 -5.34 14.24 -4.69
N ASN A 31 -4.19 14.00 -5.30
CA ASN A 31 -3.43 14.99 -6.08
C ASN A 31 -3.26 16.36 -5.37
N ASP A 32 -2.85 16.33 -4.10
CA ASP A 32 -2.66 17.48 -3.20
C ASP A 32 -3.94 18.21 -2.76
N ASP A 33 -5.11 17.86 -3.32
CA ASP A 33 -6.41 18.35 -2.84
C ASP A 33 -6.90 17.51 -1.67
N THR A 34 -7.26 18.16 -0.56
CA THR A 34 -7.75 17.49 0.64
C THR A 34 -9.20 17.84 0.95
N VAL A 35 -10.03 16.81 1.05
CA VAL A 35 -11.43 16.91 1.47
C VAL A 35 -11.56 16.42 2.92
N GLU A 36 -12.21 17.24 3.76
CA GLU A 36 -12.50 16.89 5.15
C GLU A 36 -13.94 16.41 5.29
N HIS A 37 -14.11 15.25 5.92
CA HIS A 37 -15.40 14.68 6.31
C HIS A 37 -15.51 14.68 7.83
N LYS A 38 -16.54 15.33 8.38
CA LYS A 38 -16.83 15.26 9.81
C LYS A 38 -17.23 13.84 10.21
N ALA A 39 -16.69 13.34 11.32
CA ALA A 39 -17.03 12.05 11.90
C ALA A 39 -17.74 12.23 13.25
N ASN A 40 -18.89 11.58 13.41
CA ASN A 40 -19.63 11.52 14.68
C ASN A 40 -19.59 10.10 15.25
N VAL A 41 -19.86 9.09 14.40
CA VAL A 41 -19.74 7.68 14.74
C VAL A 41 -18.69 7.10 13.81
N LEU A 42 -17.45 7.03 14.31
CA LEU A 42 -16.27 6.82 13.48
C LEU A 42 -16.36 5.61 12.55
N SER A 43 -16.82 4.47 13.03
CA SER A 43 -16.96 3.24 12.24
C SER A 43 -17.99 3.38 11.11
N GLU A 44 -19.13 4.01 11.38
CA GLU A 44 -20.19 4.22 10.38
C GLU A 44 -19.76 5.26 9.34
N ASP A 45 -19.13 6.34 9.79
CA ASP A 45 -18.70 7.42 8.91
C ASP A 45 -17.49 7.01 8.06
N MET A 46 -16.56 6.20 8.60
CA MET A 46 -15.51 5.54 7.81
C MET A 46 -16.10 4.65 6.72
N LYS A 47 -17.10 3.81 7.05
CA LYS A 47 -17.77 2.96 6.07
C LYS A 47 -18.37 3.80 4.92
N LYS A 48 -19.13 4.85 5.24
CA LYS A 48 -19.72 5.75 4.23
C LYS A 48 -18.64 6.41 3.37
N VAL A 49 -17.55 6.88 3.98
CA VAL A 49 -16.46 7.50 3.25
C VAL A 49 -15.83 6.50 2.29
N PHE A 50 -15.51 5.29 2.73
CA PHE A 50 -14.85 4.27 1.88
C PHE A 50 -15.76 3.75 0.78
N GLU A 51 -17.08 3.64 1.01
CA GLU A 51 -18.05 3.28 -0.03
C GLU A 51 -18.17 4.35 -1.13
N ASN A 52 -17.81 5.61 -0.85
CA ASN A 52 -17.85 6.71 -1.82
C ASN A 52 -16.52 6.91 -2.57
N ILE A 53 -15.46 6.19 -2.21
CA ILE A 53 -14.20 6.25 -2.95
C ILE A 53 -14.40 5.49 -4.27
N ASN A 54 -14.52 6.23 -5.37
CA ASN A 54 -14.73 5.66 -6.70
C ASN A 54 -13.42 5.11 -7.31
N PHE A 55 -12.81 4.16 -6.62
CA PHE A 55 -11.55 3.55 -7.01
C PHE A 55 -11.62 2.03 -6.79
N THR A 56 -12.15 1.34 -7.79
CA THR A 56 -12.50 -0.09 -7.72
C THR A 56 -11.34 -0.97 -8.16
N ASP A 57 -11.23 -2.17 -7.59
CA ASP A 57 -10.18 -3.15 -7.90
C ASP A 57 -8.74 -2.69 -7.55
N TRP A 58 -8.58 -1.93 -6.46
CA TRP A 58 -7.29 -1.52 -5.91
C TRP A 58 -7.13 -1.92 -4.45
N SER A 59 -5.89 -2.26 -4.09
CA SER A 59 -5.53 -2.53 -2.70
C SER A 59 -5.33 -1.22 -1.94
N MET A 60 -5.87 -1.16 -0.72
CA MET A 60 -5.59 -0.10 0.23
C MET A 60 -4.60 -0.61 1.27
N TYR A 61 -3.62 0.22 1.60
CA TYR A 61 -2.51 -0.14 2.46
C TYR A 61 -2.45 0.71 3.71
N GLU A 62 -2.22 0.10 4.88
CA GLU A 62 -2.17 0.78 6.18
C GLU A 62 -0.75 1.19 6.55
N LYS A 63 -0.52 2.49 6.76
CA LYS A 63 0.75 3.05 7.26
C LYS A 63 0.85 3.02 8.79
N ALA A 64 -0.27 3.22 9.48
CA ALA A 64 -0.34 3.22 10.94
C ALA A 64 -1.80 3.10 11.45
N GLY A 65 -2.08 2.20 12.38
CA GLY A 65 -3.44 2.02 12.94
C GLY A 65 -3.49 1.58 14.41
N PHE A 66 -2.35 1.54 15.11
CA PHE A 66 -2.32 1.21 16.55
C PHE A 66 -3.18 2.16 17.39
N ASN A 67 -3.21 3.45 17.04
CA ASN A 67 -4.00 4.45 17.74
C ASN A 67 -5.50 4.19 17.62
N TYR A 68 -5.99 3.65 16.50
CA TYR A 68 -7.38 3.26 16.34
C TYR A 68 -7.76 2.14 17.34
N ALA A 69 -6.97 1.07 17.42
CA ALA A 69 -7.22 -0.01 18.37
C ALA A 69 -7.19 0.49 19.82
N LYS A 70 -6.22 1.35 20.15
CA LYS A 70 -6.13 2.00 21.47
C LYS A 70 -7.39 2.83 21.76
N HIS A 71 -7.84 3.67 20.83
CA HIS A 71 -9.05 4.47 20.97
C HIS A 71 -10.31 3.62 21.18
N THR A 72 -10.43 2.51 20.45
CA THR A 72 -11.60 1.62 20.53
C THR A 72 -11.64 0.80 21.82
N PHE A 73 -10.49 0.29 22.27
CA PHE A 73 -10.45 -0.73 23.34
C PHE A 73 -9.88 -0.24 24.67
N LEU A 74 -9.12 0.88 24.70
CA LEU A 74 -8.50 1.42 25.90
C LEU A 74 -9.12 2.78 26.27
N LYS A 75 -9.84 2.81 27.39
CA LYS A 75 -10.52 4.03 27.89
C LYS A 75 -9.51 5.03 28.49
N ASN A 76 -9.82 6.33 28.38
CA ASN A 76 -9.13 7.46 29.05
C ASN A 76 -7.71 7.81 28.57
N LEU A 77 -7.37 7.52 27.31
CA LEU A 77 -6.12 7.98 26.73
C LEU A 77 -6.40 9.09 25.73
N SER A 78 -5.76 10.25 25.89
CA SER A 78 -5.84 11.31 24.88
C SER A 78 -4.97 10.90 23.69
N ASP A 79 -5.59 10.64 22.55
CA ASP A 79 -4.85 10.45 21.31
C ASP A 79 -4.58 11.82 20.68
N LYS A 80 -3.29 12.12 20.46
CA LYS A 80 -2.84 13.34 19.78
C LYS A 80 -2.31 12.94 18.42
N GLY A 81 -3.21 12.76 17.44
CA GLY A 81 -2.85 12.44 16.06
C GLY A 81 -3.90 11.59 15.36
N ALA A 82 -3.58 11.20 14.12
CA ALA A 82 -4.42 10.27 13.37
C ALA A 82 -4.50 8.91 14.09
N LEU A 83 -5.72 8.40 14.17
CA LEU A 83 -6.05 7.07 14.64
C LEU A 83 -5.62 6.00 13.63
N LEU A 84 -5.86 6.27 12.35
CA LEU A 84 -5.56 5.38 11.23
C LEU A 84 -5.03 6.21 10.05
N LYS A 85 -3.96 5.73 9.42
CA LYS A 85 -3.42 6.27 8.17
C LYS A 85 -3.37 5.16 7.14
N MET A 86 -4.03 5.38 6.02
CA MET A 86 -4.08 4.44 4.90
C MET A 86 -3.84 5.18 3.60
N PHE A 87 -3.56 4.44 2.55
CA PHE A 87 -3.48 5.00 1.21
C PHE A 87 -3.75 3.95 0.13
N ILE A 88 -4.16 4.44 -1.03
CA ILE A 88 -4.15 3.71 -2.28
C ILE A 88 -2.92 4.17 -3.07
N PRO A 89 -2.07 3.24 -3.56
CA PRO A 89 -0.82 3.61 -4.20
C PRO A 89 -1.02 4.15 -5.61
N ARG A 90 0.00 4.87 -6.11
CA ARG A 90 0.09 5.20 -7.55
C ARG A 90 0.45 3.98 -8.40
N THR A 91 1.27 3.09 -7.83
CA THR A 91 1.62 1.81 -8.46
C THR A 91 1.54 0.68 -7.44
N ASP A 92 0.80 -0.36 -7.77
CA ASP A 92 0.65 -1.59 -7.00
C ASP A 92 1.31 -2.74 -7.77
N ILE A 93 2.31 -3.38 -7.16
CA ILE A 93 3.02 -4.53 -7.73
C ILE A 93 2.78 -5.74 -6.84
N ARG A 94 2.25 -6.82 -7.40
CA ARG A 94 2.03 -8.08 -6.67
C ARG A 94 2.90 -9.17 -7.25
N ILE A 95 3.81 -9.69 -6.44
CA ILE A 95 4.68 -10.80 -6.77
C ILE A 95 4.03 -12.06 -6.23
N LEU A 96 3.54 -12.89 -7.14
CA LEU A 96 2.84 -14.14 -6.85
C LEU A 96 3.75 -15.33 -7.19
N GLU A 97 3.29 -16.54 -6.86
CA GLU A 97 3.95 -17.76 -7.31
C GLU A 97 3.87 -17.88 -8.85
N GLY A 98 4.98 -17.54 -9.52
CA GLY A 98 5.12 -17.70 -10.97
C GLY A 98 4.64 -16.52 -11.81
N SER A 99 4.14 -15.43 -11.22
CA SER A 99 3.74 -14.23 -11.94
C SER A 99 4.03 -12.95 -11.16
N ILE A 100 4.09 -11.83 -11.89
CA ILE A 100 4.13 -10.48 -11.35
C ILE A 100 2.98 -9.71 -11.98
N GLU A 101 2.10 -9.16 -11.17
CA GLU A 101 1.03 -8.27 -11.60
C GLU A 101 1.43 -6.82 -11.29
N VAL A 102 1.17 -5.90 -12.21
CA VAL A 102 1.45 -4.47 -12.01
C VAL A 102 0.23 -3.65 -12.40
N LYS A 103 -0.22 -2.78 -11.50
CA LYS A 103 -1.24 -1.75 -11.74
C LYS A 103 -0.60 -0.38 -11.49
N SER A 104 -0.85 0.60 -12.36
CA SER A 104 -0.35 1.97 -12.17
C SER A 104 -1.35 2.99 -12.70
N VAL A 105 -1.48 4.13 -12.02
CA VAL A 105 -2.36 5.22 -12.42
C VAL A 105 -1.72 6.11 -13.50
N ASP A 106 -0.43 6.44 -13.34
CA ASP A 106 0.22 7.47 -14.17
C ASP A 106 1.23 6.90 -15.17
N ASN A 107 1.88 5.76 -14.87
CA ASN A 107 3.17 5.40 -15.49
C ASN A 107 3.19 3.99 -16.11
N ILE A 108 2.07 3.47 -16.62
CA ILE A 108 2.02 2.08 -17.11
C ILE A 108 2.93 1.84 -18.32
N ASP A 109 3.03 2.79 -19.26
CA ASP A 109 3.85 2.64 -20.47
C ASP A 109 5.36 2.61 -20.16
N GLU A 110 5.81 3.42 -19.19
CA GLU A 110 7.19 3.41 -18.74
C GLU A 110 7.55 2.09 -18.05
N ILE A 111 6.63 1.54 -17.26
CA ILE A 111 6.77 0.24 -16.61
C ILE A 111 6.87 -0.86 -17.68
N ILE A 112 5.97 -0.86 -18.68
CA ILE A 112 6.02 -1.82 -19.79
C ILE A 112 7.38 -1.75 -20.50
N SER A 113 7.83 -0.54 -20.87
CA SER A 113 9.13 -0.35 -21.53
C SER A 113 10.29 -0.86 -20.68
N ALA A 114 10.26 -0.64 -19.37
CA ALA A 114 11.29 -1.15 -18.45
C ALA A 114 11.29 -2.69 -18.39
N VAL A 115 10.11 -3.31 -18.33
CA VAL A 115 9.97 -4.78 -18.33
C VAL A 115 10.45 -5.38 -19.64
N GLU A 116 10.12 -4.80 -20.79
CA GLU A 116 10.58 -5.25 -22.10
C GLU A 116 12.11 -5.20 -22.21
N LYS A 117 12.74 -4.13 -21.73
CA LYS A 117 14.22 -4.02 -21.67
C LYS A 117 14.85 -5.11 -20.81
N CYS A 118 14.22 -5.49 -19.71
CA CYS A 118 14.68 -6.59 -18.86
C CYS A 118 14.54 -7.96 -19.55
N ALA A 119 13.44 -8.18 -20.28
CA ALA A 119 13.19 -9.44 -20.98
C ALA A 119 14.14 -9.66 -22.18
N ILE A 120 14.52 -8.58 -22.88
CA ILE A 120 15.38 -8.65 -24.08
C ILE A 120 16.85 -8.90 -23.73
N ASN A 121 17.32 -8.44 -22.56
CA ASN A 121 18.74 -8.49 -22.17
C ASN A 121 19.15 -9.71 -21.35
N SER A 122 18.32 -10.74 -21.21
CA SER A 122 18.63 -11.85 -20.31
C SER A 122 18.18 -13.21 -20.84
N THR A 123 19.14 -14.09 -21.10
CA THR A 123 18.82 -15.52 -21.30
C THR A 123 18.49 -16.18 -19.95
N LYS A 124 17.83 -17.35 -19.99
CA LYS A 124 17.57 -18.17 -18.78
C LYS A 124 18.86 -18.52 -18.02
N GLU A 125 20.00 -18.54 -18.71
CA GLU A 125 21.32 -18.77 -18.14
C GLU A 125 21.94 -17.51 -17.51
N ASP A 126 21.62 -16.32 -18.03
CA ASP A 126 22.05 -15.05 -17.44
C ASP A 126 21.30 -14.75 -16.14
N LEU A 127 19.98 -15.01 -16.08
CA LEU A 127 19.19 -14.85 -14.87
C LEU A 127 19.66 -15.78 -13.73
N LYS A 128 20.08 -17.01 -14.07
CA LYS A 128 20.64 -17.97 -13.09
C LYS A 128 21.98 -17.53 -12.49
N LYS A 129 22.77 -16.70 -13.19
CA LYS A 129 24.05 -16.17 -12.68
C LYS A 129 23.87 -14.97 -11.76
N ILE A 130 22.79 -14.21 -11.93
CA ILE A 130 22.48 -13.00 -11.14
C ILE A 130 21.80 -13.36 -9.81
N LEU A 131 20.92 -14.36 -9.81
CA LEU A 131 20.16 -14.81 -8.62
C LEU A 131 21.01 -15.10 -7.35
N PRO A 132 22.20 -15.72 -7.42
CA PRO A 132 23.06 -15.94 -6.25
C PRO A 132 23.66 -14.65 -5.66
N SER A 133 23.77 -13.58 -6.46
CA SER A 133 24.33 -12.30 -6.02
C SER A 133 23.30 -11.36 -5.38
N CYS A 134 22.01 -11.53 -5.73
CA CYS A 134 20.90 -10.73 -5.19
C CYS A 134 20.31 -11.31 -3.89
N PHE A 135 20.41 -12.62 -3.66
CA PHE A 135 20.03 -13.26 -2.39
C PHE A 135 21.27 -13.74 -1.64
N ARG A 136 21.89 -12.85 -0.85
CA ARG A 136 22.76 -13.32 0.24
C ARG A 136 21.86 -14.04 1.23
N LYS A 137 21.94 -15.37 1.32
CA LYS A 137 21.44 -16.10 2.49
C LYS A 137 22.04 -15.44 3.72
N ALA A 138 21.21 -14.81 4.55
CA ALA A 138 21.61 -14.44 5.89
C ALA A 138 21.99 -15.74 6.60
N LYS A 139 23.28 -15.92 6.91
CA LYS A 139 23.72 -16.98 7.82
C LYS A 139 23.16 -16.62 9.20
N ILE A 140 22.09 -17.29 9.60
CA ILE A 140 21.70 -17.33 11.00
C ILE A 140 22.62 -18.36 11.65
N ASN A 141 23.65 -17.89 12.35
CA ASN A 141 24.41 -18.73 13.26
C ASN A 141 23.49 -19.04 14.44
N ARG A 142 23.11 -20.31 14.60
CA ARG A 142 22.59 -20.85 15.86
C ARG A 142 23.76 -21.17 16.78
#